data_AF-X1F1K5-F1
#
_entry.id   AF-X1F1K5-F1
#
_cell.length_a   1.000
_cell.length_b   1.000
_cell.length_c   1.000
_cell.angle_alpha   90.00
_cell.angle_beta   90.00
_cell.angle_gamma   90.00
#
_symmetry.space_group_name_H-M   'P 1'
#
loop_
_entity.id
_entity.type
_entity.pdbx_description
1 polymer ?
#
loop_
_entity_poly.entity_id
_entity_poly.type
_entity_poly.pdbx_seq_one_letter_code
_entity_poly.pdbx_strand_id
1 'polypeptide(L)' 'MVTVITFEGNIDANLKDILTQAKKKCASGGTVRENLIELQGDHKFKLKKFLIDLGFPEENIIIQQGMMKKPYKKR' A
#
# COMPACT_ATOMS: atom_id res chain seq x y z
N MET A 1 -11.59 4.45 -6.90
CA MET A 1 -11.27 3.95 -5.55
C MET A 1 -9.77 3.74 -5.46
N VAL A 2 -9.16 3.94 -4.29
CA VAL A 2 -7.73 3.75 -4.09
C VAL A 2 -7.50 2.90 -2.84
N THR A 3 -6.49 2.06 -2.89
CA THR A 3 -5.98 1.33 -1.72
C THR A 3 -4.70 2.02 -1.27
N VAL A 4 -4.63 2.36 0.01
CA VAL A 4 -3.43 2.98 0.61
C VAL A 4 -2.82 2.00 1.59
N ILE A 5 -1.52 1.81 1.50
CA ILE A 5 -0.72 1.04 2.46
C ILE A 5 0.15 2.03 3.20
N THR A 6 0.01 2.09 4.51
CA THR A 6 0.86 2.91 5.38
C THR A 6 1.81 2.01 6.14
N PHE A 7 3.06 2.41 6.21
CA PHE A 7 4.13 1.70 6.89
C PHE A 7 4.52 2.48 8.15
N GLU A 8 4.44 1.84 9.32
CA GLU A 8 4.80 2.44 10.62
C GLU A 8 6.15 1.90 11.12
N GLY A 9 6.96 2.77 11.71
CA GLY A 9 8.29 2.43 12.25
C GLY A 9 9.44 2.76 11.30
N ASN A 10 10.66 2.36 11.69
CA ASN A 10 11.86 2.54 10.88
C ASN A 10 11.98 1.36 9.91
N ILE A 11 11.33 1.51 8.76
CA ILE A 11 11.25 0.45 7.76
C ILE A 11 12.39 0.67 6.77
N ASP A 12 13.46 -0.12 6.91
CA ASP A 12 14.55 -0.25 5.93
C ASP A 12 14.09 -0.92 4.61
N ALA A 13 12.78 -1.11 4.41
CA ALA A 13 12.24 -1.73 3.22
C ALA A 13 12.23 -0.72 2.06
N ASN A 14 12.73 -1.14 0.91
CA ASN A 14 12.69 -0.34 -0.31
C ASN A 14 11.24 -0.23 -0.83
N LEU A 15 10.50 0.80 -0.39
CA LEU A 15 9.11 1.04 -0.77
C LEU A 15 8.91 1.10 -2.29
N LYS A 16 9.93 1.50 -3.05
CA LYS A 16 9.90 1.51 -4.52
C LYS A 16 9.85 0.09 -5.11
N ASP A 17 10.57 -0.86 -4.52
CA ASP A 17 10.52 -2.27 -4.95
C ASP A 17 9.17 -2.89 -4.60
N ILE A 18 8.69 -2.66 -3.37
CA ILE A 18 7.37 -3.11 -2.92
C ILE A 18 6.30 -2.56 -3.86
N LEU A 19 6.34 -1.27 -4.18
CA LEU A 19 5.41 -0.65 -5.14
C LEU A 19 5.52 -1.32 -6.52
N THR A 20 6.72 -1.57 -7.04
CA THR A 20 6.92 -2.17 -8.36
C THR A 20 6.32 -3.58 -8.45
N GLN A 21 6.54 -4.40 -7.42
CA GLN A 21 5.95 -5.72 -7.33
C GLN A 21 4.42 -5.66 -7.14
N ALA A 22 3.93 -4.72 -6.33
CA ALA A 22 2.50 -4.51 -6.10
C ALA A 22 1.78 -4.09 -7.39
N LYS A 23 2.36 -3.19 -8.20
CA LYS A 23 1.83 -2.80 -9.53
C LYS A 23 1.74 -4.01 -10.46
N LYS A 24 2.79 -4.86 -10.51
CA LYS A 24 2.77 -6.10 -11.32
C LYS A 24 1.67 -7.06 -10.86
N LYS A 25 1.49 -7.25 -9.55
CA LYS A 25 0.42 -8.11 -9.00
C LYS A 25 -0.98 -7.53 -9.24
N CYS A 26 -1.17 -6.22 -9.14
CA CYS A 26 -2.49 -5.59 -9.22
C CYS A 26 -2.86 -5.12 -10.63
N ALA A 27 -1.91 -5.15 -11.58
CA ALA A 27 -2.05 -4.57 -12.92
C ALA A 27 -2.57 -3.11 -12.87
N SER A 28 -2.15 -2.36 -11.84
CA SER A 28 -2.65 -1.02 -11.55
C SER A 28 -1.52 -0.01 -11.36
N GLY A 29 -1.85 1.26 -11.53
CA GLY A 29 -0.94 2.37 -11.25
C GLY A 29 -0.85 2.65 -9.75
N GLY A 30 0.30 3.17 -9.31
CA GLY A 30 0.51 3.56 -7.93
C GLY A 30 1.77 4.39 -7.71
N THR A 31 1.82 5.06 -6.56
CA THR A 31 2.84 6.05 -6.20
C THR A 31 3.26 5.84 -4.75
N VAL A 32 4.57 5.98 -4.48
CA VAL A 32 5.10 6.08 -3.11
C VAL A 32 5.08 7.56 -2.72
N ARG A 33 4.57 7.86 -1.52
CA ARG A 33 4.68 9.18 -0.89
C ARG A 33 5.20 8.96 0.51
N GLU A 34 6.36 9.52 0.87
CA GLU A 34 6.92 9.34 2.21
C GLU A 34 6.95 7.86 2.63
N ASN A 35 6.14 7.48 3.63
CA ASN A 35 6.04 6.12 4.16
C ASN A 35 4.72 5.42 3.76
N LEU A 36 4.09 5.85 2.67
CA LEU A 36 2.86 5.24 2.16
C LEU A 36 2.93 4.91 0.68
N ILE A 37 2.20 3.87 0.30
CA ILE A 37 1.99 3.42 -1.07
C ILE A 37 0.52 3.60 -1.43
N GLU A 38 0.23 4.39 -2.46
CA GLU A 38 -1.10 4.53 -3.03
C GLU A 38 -1.21 3.66 -4.29
N LEU A 39 -2.23 2.80 -4.36
CA LEU A 39 -2.56 1.98 -5.54
C LEU A 39 -3.99 2.26 -6.00
N GLN A 40 -4.17 2.36 -7.31
CA GLN A 40 -5.50 2.50 -7.91
C GLN A 40 -6.24 1.16 -7.83
N GLY A 41 -7.54 1.21 -7.50
CA GLY A 41 -8.42 0.04 -7.41
C GLY A 41 -8.66 -0.49 -5.99
N ASP A 42 -9.51 -1.51 -5.90
CA ASP A 42 -9.74 -2.29 -4.68
C ASP A 42 -8.86 -3.54 -4.68
N HIS A 43 -7.73 -3.48 -3.96
CA HIS A 43 -6.80 -4.61 -3.93
C HIS A 43 -6.37 -4.98 -2.52
N LYS A 44 -7.09 -4.54 -1.48
CA LYS A 44 -6.73 -4.76 -0.06
C LYS A 44 -6.41 -6.23 0.27
N PHE A 45 -7.24 -7.18 -0.16
CA PHE A 45 -6.99 -8.61 0.10
C PHE A 45 -5.79 -9.17 -0.67
N LYS A 46 -5.61 -8.75 -1.93
CA LYS A 46 -4.48 -9.17 -2.78
C LYS A 46 -3.16 -8.60 -2.26
N LEU A 47 -3.19 -7.36 -1.77
CA LEU A 47 -2.06 -6.66 -1.17
C LEU A 47 -1.72 -7.23 0.20
N LYS A 48 -2.71 -7.57 1.03
CA LYS A 48 -2.46 -8.28 2.30
C LYS A 48 -1.68 -9.57 2.05
N LYS A 49 -2.16 -10.43 1.13
CA LYS A 49 -1.44 -11.66 0.77
C LYS A 49 -0.03 -11.38 0.24
N PHE A 50 0.12 -10.35 -0.59
CA PHE A 50 1.44 -9.95 -1.10
C PHE A 50 2.40 -9.49 0.00
N LEU A 51 1.93 -8.73 0.99
CA LEU A 51 2.76 -8.32 2.13
C LEU A 51 3.14 -9.54 2.98
N ILE A 52 2.23 -10.49 3.19
CA ILE A 52 2.55 -11.75 3.87
C ILE A 52 3.62 -12.54 3.09
N ASP A 53 3.48 -12.66 1.76
CA ASP A 53 4.48 -13.32 0.90
C ASP A 53 5.86 -12.64 0.95
N LEU A 54 5.91 -11.33 1.25
CA LEU A 54 7.15 -10.56 1.43
C LEU A 54 7.80 -10.73 2.81
N GLY A 55 7.13 -11.41 3.75
CA GLY A 55 7.62 -11.66 5.11
C GLY A 55 7.03 -10.71 6.17
N PHE A 56 6.02 -9.91 5.85
CA PHE A 56 5.30 -9.15 6.87
C PHE A 56 4.35 -10.06 7.66
N PRO A 57 4.37 -10.05 9.01
CA PRO A 57 3.46 -10.86 9.82
C PRO A 57 2.01 -10.49 9.54
N GLU A 58 1.14 -11.48 9.34
CA GLU A 58 -0.27 -11.24 9.07
C GLU A 58 -0.96 -10.44 10.18
N GLU A 59 -0.61 -10.72 11.43
CA GLU A 59 -1.11 -10.02 12.63
C GLU A 59 -0.79 -8.52 12.64
N ASN A 60 0.27 -8.10 11.94
CA ASN A 60 0.68 -6.71 11.83
C ASN A 60 0.02 -5.99 10.63
N ILE A 61 -0.79 -6.69 9.82
CA ILE A 61 -1.46 -6.11 8.66
C ILE A 61 -2.93 -5.86 8.98
N ILE A 62 -3.26 -4.60 9.20
CA ILE A 62 -4.62 -4.17 9.54
C ILE A 62 -5.29 -3.60 8.28
N ILE A 63 -6.38 -4.22 7.84
CA ILE A 63 -7.22 -3.67 6.76
C ILE A 63 -8.28 -2.77 7.39
N GLN A 64 -8.15 -1.46 7.18
CA GLN A 64 -9.15 -0.48 7.62
C GLN A 64 -10.03 -0.06 6.44
N GLN A 65 -11.34 -0.09 6.61
CA GLN A 65 -12.28 0.46 5.64
C GLN A 65 -12.63 1.90 6.04
N GLY A 66 -11.86 2.85 5.52
CA GLY A 66 -12.09 4.28 5.73
C GLY A 66 -12.54 4.98 4.45
N MET A 67 -13.51 5.90 4.55
CA MET A 67 -13.70 6.91 3.51
C MET A 67 -12.55 7.91 3.60
N MET A 68 -11.64 7.90 2.63
CA MET A 68 -10.58 8.90 2.55
C MET A 68 -11.21 10.27 2.24
N LYS A 69 -11.43 11.11 3.25
CA LYS A 69 -11.70 12.55 3.03
C LYS A 69 -10.40 13.14 2.50
N LYS A 70 -10.33 13.38 1.18
CA LYS A 70 -9.14 13.87 0.46
C LYS A 70 -8.31 14.87 1.30
N PRO A 71 -7.03 14.61 1.60
CA PRO A 71 -6.07 15.67 1.87
C PRO A 71 -5.30 15.94 0.57
N TYR A 72 -5.99 16.23 -0.54
CA TYR A 72 -5.33 16.75 -1.74
C TYR A 72 -5.59 18.24 -1.83
N LYS A 73 -4.77 19.02 -1.10
CA LYS A 73 -4.56 20.42 -1.42
C LYS A 73 -3.71 20.44 -2.70
N LYS A 74 -4.37 20.57 -3.84
CA LYS A 74 -3.75 20.93 -5.11
C LYS A 74 -3.16 22.33 -4.89
N ARG A 75 -1.84 22.45 -4.84
CA ARG A 75 -1.19 23.76 -5.04
C ARG A 75 -1.50 24.24 -6.46
#